data_AF-A0A4D4KUN6-F1
#
_entry.id   AF-A0A4D4KUN6-F1
#
_cell.length_a   1.000
_cell.length_b   1.000
_cell.length_c   1.000
_cell.angle_alpha   90.00
_cell.angle_beta   90.00
_cell.angle_gamma   90.00
#
_symmetry.space_group_name_H-M   'P 1'
#
loop_
_entity.id
_entity.type
_entity.pdbx_description
1 polymer ?
#
loop_
_entity_poly.entity_id
_entity_poly.type
_entity_poly.pdbx_seq_one_letter_code
_entity_poly.pdbx_strand_id
1 'polypeptide(L)'
;MMHLVHVSPPDRRNGPRAGRWQWQEILRATAWSTPAWVDIDTTHASCTHAGTLALAGESTDHGSIGWVALTQDNDESALRWLAVCQTSNPFHEVTLDDHLVTATSTSGRIWAFPREAPQQVKIIEDPAYPHR
;
A
#
# COMPACT_ATOMS: atom_id res chain seq x y z
N MET A 1 -0.74 15.15 -8.56
CA MET A 1 -1.09 13.98 -9.39
C MET A 1 0.05 12.96 -9.40
N MET A 2 -0.19 11.73 -8.92
CA MET A 2 0.85 10.84 -8.35
C MET A 2 1.24 9.77 -9.37
N HIS A 3 2.26 10.01 -10.20
CA HIS A 3 2.54 9.14 -11.35
C HIS A 3 3.53 8.02 -11.00
N LEU A 4 3.12 6.78 -11.27
CA LEU A 4 4.03 5.64 -11.34
C LEU A 4 4.77 5.72 -12.67
N VAL A 5 6.10 5.91 -12.63
CA VAL A 5 6.92 5.97 -13.86
C VAL A 5 7.84 4.76 -13.90
N HIS A 6 7.67 3.93 -14.92
CA HIS A 6 8.60 2.86 -15.23
C HIS A 6 9.79 3.45 -16.02
N VAL A 7 10.97 3.53 -15.38
CA VAL A 7 12.19 4.02 -16.03
C VAL A 7 13.04 2.81 -16.45
N SER A 8 13.07 2.54 -17.75
CA SER A 8 14.02 1.58 -18.32
C SER A 8 15.41 2.22 -18.44
N PRO A 9 16.49 1.61 -17.92
CA PRO A 9 17.84 2.05 -18.22
C PRO A 9 18.12 1.95 -19.72
N PRO A 10 18.98 2.82 -20.30
CA PRO A 10 19.43 2.65 -21.67
C PRO A 10 20.12 1.29 -21.80
N ASP A 11 19.60 0.50 -22.73
CA ASP A 11 19.96 -0.87 -23.09
C ASP A 11 21.42 -1.26 -22.77
N ARG A 12 21.62 -2.16 -21.80
CA ARG A 12 22.65 -3.18 -21.93
C ARG A 12 21.97 -4.41 -22.52
N ARG A 13 22.14 -4.57 -23.83
CA ARG A 13 21.82 -5.79 -24.57
C ARG A 13 22.27 -7.01 -23.74
N ASN A 14 21.30 -7.85 -23.34
CA ASN A 14 21.46 -9.17 -22.71
C ASN A 14 21.61 -9.23 -21.18
N GLY A 15 20.61 -8.75 -20.43
CA GLY A 15 20.37 -9.17 -19.04
C GLY A 15 18.86 -9.25 -18.76
N PRO A 16 18.40 -10.12 -17.83
CA PRO A 16 16.99 -10.13 -17.43
C PRO A 16 16.59 -8.73 -16.95
N ARG A 17 15.47 -8.22 -17.47
CA ARG A 17 14.95 -6.89 -17.17
C ARG A 17 14.57 -6.80 -15.69
N ALA A 18 15.52 -6.43 -14.84
CA ALA A 18 15.21 -5.94 -13.51
C ALA A 18 14.65 -4.51 -13.67
N GLY A 19 13.34 -4.40 -13.81
CA GLY A 19 12.66 -3.11 -13.79
C GLY A 19 12.88 -2.43 -12.44
N ARG A 20 13.42 -1.20 -12.43
CA ARG A 20 13.62 -0.44 -11.20
C ARG A 20 12.39 0.42 -10.96
N TRP A 21 11.49 -0.06 -10.12
CA TRP A 21 10.35 0.71 -9.64
C TRP A 21 10.85 1.84 -8.73
N GLN A 22 10.47 3.07 -9.05
CA GLN A 22 10.76 4.24 -8.21
C GLN A 22 9.44 4.88 -7.80
N TRP A 23 9.28 5.06 -6.48
CA TRP A 23 8.16 5.82 -5.93
C TRP A 23 8.47 7.31 -6.01
N GLN A 24 7.50 8.08 -6.49
CA GLN A 24 7.53 9.53 -6.40
C GLN A 24 6.48 9.95 -5.38
N GLU A 25 6.86 10.84 -4.46
CA GLU A 25 5.92 11.54 -3.57
C GLU A 25 5.18 12.59 -4.41
N ILE A 26 3.86 12.63 -4.36
CA ILE A 26 3.05 13.64 -5.04
C ILE A 26 2.08 14.34 -4.10
N LEU A 27 1.63 13.70 -3.03
CA LEU A 27 0.76 14.34 -2.06
C LEU A 27 1.27 14.04 -0.67
N ARG A 28 1.97 15.03 -0.10
CA ARG A 28 2.04 15.24 1.33
C ARG A 28 0.88 16.15 1.68
N ALA A 29 0.03 15.75 2.61
CA ALA A 29 -1.06 16.60 3.08
C ALA A 29 -0.48 17.80 3.86
N THR A 30 -0.03 18.83 3.14
CA THR A 30 0.35 20.12 3.70
C THR A 30 -0.72 21.18 3.46
N ALA A 31 -1.66 20.93 2.54
CA ALA A 31 -2.85 21.73 2.28
C ALA A 31 -3.95 20.86 1.65
N TRP A 32 -5.20 21.08 2.07
CA TRP A 32 -6.37 20.34 1.60
C TRP A 32 -6.90 20.94 0.30
N SER A 33 -7.13 20.12 -0.74
CA SER A 33 -7.90 20.53 -1.93
C SER A 33 -8.91 19.46 -2.31
N THR A 34 -10.12 19.91 -2.64
CA THR A 34 -11.30 19.08 -2.95
C THR A 34 -11.23 18.19 -4.21
N PRO A 35 -10.38 18.41 -5.24
CA PRO A 35 -10.43 17.58 -6.45
C PRO A 35 -9.78 16.18 -6.32
N ALA A 36 -9.14 15.85 -5.21
CA ALA A 36 -8.35 14.61 -5.04
C ALA A 36 -8.87 13.71 -3.91
N TRP A 37 -10.17 13.78 -3.61
CA TRP A 37 -10.79 12.91 -2.62
C TRP A 37 -10.86 11.49 -3.16
N VAL A 38 -10.46 10.54 -2.33
CA VAL A 38 -10.60 9.11 -2.58
C VAL A 38 -11.36 8.55 -1.39
N ASP A 39 -12.58 8.08 -1.64
CA ASP A 39 -13.40 7.50 -0.58
C ASP A 39 -12.90 6.09 -0.26
N ILE A 40 -12.75 5.84 1.03
CA ILE A 40 -12.41 4.54 1.57
C ILE A 40 -13.73 3.89 2.00
N ASP A 41 -14.08 2.79 1.37
CA ASP A 41 -15.43 2.21 1.49
C ASP A 41 -15.47 1.15 2.60
N THR A 42 -14.75 0.05 2.38
CA THR A 42 -14.90 -1.15 3.20
C THR A 42 -13.57 -1.58 3.80
N THR A 43 -13.59 -1.92 5.09
CA THR A 43 -12.51 -2.65 5.76
C THR A 43 -12.72 -4.14 5.57
N HIS A 44 -11.73 -4.85 5.03
CA HIS A 44 -11.78 -6.29 4.85
C HIS A 44 -11.03 -7.04 5.93
N ALA A 45 -9.94 -6.46 6.44
CA ALA A 45 -9.09 -7.12 7.42
C ALA A 45 -8.57 -6.13 8.47
N SER A 46 -8.34 -6.65 9.67
CA SER A 46 -7.74 -5.93 10.78
C SER A 46 -6.80 -6.83 11.59
N CYS A 47 -5.76 -6.24 12.18
CA CYS A 47 -4.81 -6.95 13.03
C CYS A 47 -4.26 -6.01 14.10
N THR A 48 -4.31 -6.40 15.37
CA THR A 48 -3.75 -5.64 16.48
C THR A 48 -2.40 -6.20 16.92
N HIS A 49 -1.48 -5.30 17.28
CA HIS A 49 -0.18 -5.65 17.85
C HIS A 49 0.36 -4.50 18.69
N ALA A 50 0.80 -4.81 19.92
CA ALA A 50 1.47 -3.88 20.82
C ALA A 50 0.80 -2.49 20.94
N GLY A 51 -0.53 -2.44 21.07
CA GLY A 51 -1.28 -1.18 21.21
C GLY A 51 -1.43 -0.38 19.91
N THR A 52 -1.23 -1.03 18.76
CA THR A 52 -1.52 -0.48 17.43
C THR A 52 -2.41 -1.42 16.63
N LEU A 53 -3.16 -0.85 15.70
CA LEU A 53 -4.13 -1.56 14.89
C LEU A 53 -3.82 -1.29 13.41
N ALA A 54 -3.59 -2.36 12.66
CA ALA A 54 -3.51 -2.34 11.21
C ALA A 54 -4.88 -2.65 10.62
N LEU A 55 -5.24 -1.92 9.58
CA LEU A 55 -6.49 -2.08 8.83
C LEU A 55 -6.18 -2.16 7.35
N ALA A 56 -6.94 -2.94 6.60
CA ALA A 56 -6.81 -3.01 5.16
C ALA A 56 -8.14 -3.28 4.47
N GLY A 57 -8.32 -2.79 3.25
CA GLY A 57 -9.57 -2.95 2.52
C GLY A 57 -9.60 -2.35 1.13
N GLU A 58 -10.80 -1.94 0.72
CA GLU A 58 -11.15 -1.42 -0.60
C GLU A 58 -11.63 0.04 -0.55
N SER A 59 -11.26 0.81 -1.55
CA SER A 59 -11.82 2.13 -1.84
C SER A 59 -13.01 2.03 -2.80
N THR A 60 -13.87 3.04 -2.85
CA THR A 60 -15.12 3.04 -3.64
C THR A 60 -14.92 2.80 -5.15
N ASP A 61 -13.72 2.98 -5.68
CA ASP A 61 -13.40 2.69 -7.09
C ASP A 61 -13.18 1.17 -7.29
N HIS A 62 -14.32 0.49 -7.45
CA HIS A 62 -14.50 -0.97 -7.50
C HIS A 62 -13.32 -1.75 -8.10
N GLY A 63 -12.65 -2.56 -7.26
CA GLY A 63 -11.77 -3.65 -7.64
C GLY A 63 -10.31 -3.29 -7.95
N SER A 64 -9.95 -2.01 -8.07
CA SER A 64 -8.58 -1.61 -8.43
C SER A 64 -7.80 -0.94 -7.31
N ILE A 65 -8.51 -0.29 -6.38
CA ILE A 65 -7.92 0.54 -5.32
C ILE A 65 -8.02 -0.15 -3.96
N GLY A 66 -6.87 -0.52 -3.41
CA GLY A 66 -6.75 -0.99 -2.04
C GLY A 66 -6.21 0.09 -1.11
N TRP A 67 -6.53 0.01 0.17
CA TRP A 67 -5.95 0.87 1.20
C TRP A 67 -5.45 0.06 2.39
N VAL A 68 -4.45 0.61 3.08
CA VAL A 68 -3.88 0.08 4.32
C VAL A 68 -3.66 1.23 5.28
N ALA A 69 -4.05 1.07 6.54
CA ALA A 69 -3.84 2.07 7.58
C ALA A 69 -3.19 1.47 8.82
N LEU A 70 -2.49 2.32 9.56
CA LEU A 70 -2.03 2.03 10.91
C LEU A 70 -2.59 3.09 11.85
N THR A 71 -3.28 2.65 12.90
CA THR A 71 -3.80 3.49 13.97
C THR A 71 -3.20 3.08 15.32
N GLN A 72 -3.37 3.93 16.32
CA GLN A 72 -3.31 3.45 17.71
C GLN A 72 -4.51 2.56 17.99
N ASP A 73 -4.30 1.54 18.83
CA ASP A 73 -5.37 0.67 19.33
C ASP A 73 -5.89 1.25 20.66
N ASN A 74 -6.54 2.40 20.56
CA ASN A 74 -7.17 3.11 21.68
C ASN A 74 -8.58 3.57 21.28
N ASP A 75 -9.36 4.05 22.25
CA ASP A 75 -10.77 4.43 22.03
C ASP A 75 -10.94 5.51 20.94
N GLU A 76 -9.92 6.33 20.70
CA GLU A 76 -9.91 7.36 19.66
C GLU A 76 -9.36 6.86 18.31
N SER A 77 -8.73 5.68 18.29
CA SER A 77 -8.07 5.05 17.14
C SER A 77 -7.24 6.03 16.31
N ALA A 78 -6.38 6.80 16.99
CA ALA A 78 -5.63 7.89 16.38
C ALA A 78 -4.82 7.40 15.16
N LEU A 79 -5.06 8.00 14.00
CA LEU A 79 -4.40 7.62 12.74
C LEU A 79 -2.90 7.96 12.79
N ARG A 80 -2.04 6.96 12.57
CA ARG A 80 -0.60 7.17 12.37
C ARG A 80 -0.29 7.44 10.91
N TRP A 81 -0.80 6.59 10.02
CA TRP A 81 -0.69 6.78 8.58
C TRP A 81 -1.75 5.97 7.83
N LEU A 82 -1.96 6.37 6.58
CA LEU A 82 -2.84 5.73 5.61
C LEU A 82 -2.11 5.69 4.25
N ALA A 83 -2.10 4.54 3.62
CA ALA A 83 -1.63 4.33 2.25
C ALA A 83 -2.80 3.92 1.37
N VAL A 84 -3.04 4.67 0.29
CA VAL A 84 -4.06 4.35 -0.71
C VAL A 84 -3.34 4.00 -2.02
N CYS A 85 -3.61 2.82 -2.55
CA CYS A 85 -2.88 2.23 -3.67
C CYS A 85 -3.83 2.06 -4.87
N GLN A 86 -3.66 2.89 -5.89
CA GLN A 86 -4.57 2.95 -7.05
C GLN A 86 -4.57 1.69 -7.95
N THR A 87 -3.59 0.81 -7.78
CA THR A 87 -3.38 -0.35 -8.67
C THR A 87 -3.06 -1.63 -7.90
N SER A 88 -3.38 -1.68 -6.61
CA SER A 88 -3.10 -2.86 -5.77
C SER A 88 -4.12 -3.97 -5.96
N ASN A 89 -5.35 -3.66 -6.41
CA ASN A 89 -6.56 -4.40 -6.04
C ASN A 89 -6.83 -4.27 -4.52
N PRO A 90 -8.05 -4.55 -4.04
CA PRO A 90 -8.36 -4.55 -2.62
C PRO A 90 -7.39 -5.40 -1.80
N PHE A 91 -7.12 -4.99 -0.57
CA PHE A 91 -6.44 -5.84 0.40
C PHE A 91 -7.50 -6.66 1.16
N HIS A 92 -7.25 -7.95 1.35
CA HIS A 92 -8.18 -8.88 2.02
C HIS A 92 -7.59 -9.52 3.28
N GLU A 93 -6.29 -9.32 3.50
CA GLU A 93 -5.58 -9.80 4.68
C GLU A 93 -4.59 -8.72 5.13
N VAL A 94 -4.41 -8.60 6.44
CA VAL A 94 -3.38 -7.76 7.04
C VAL A 94 -2.80 -8.45 8.27
N THR A 95 -1.49 -8.41 8.41
CA THR A 95 -0.76 -8.81 9.60
C THR A 95 0.12 -7.66 10.06
N LEU A 96 0.42 -7.63 11.36
CA LEU A 96 1.15 -6.54 11.98
C LEU A 96 2.12 -7.12 13.02
N ASP A 97 3.38 -6.68 12.96
CA ASP A 97 4.41 -7.01 13.95
C ASP A 97 5.12 -5.74 14.45
N ASP A 98 6.27 -5.89 15.12
CA ASP A 98 7.01 -4.76 15.67
C ASP A 98 7.55 -3.79 14.60
N HIS A 99 7.71 -4.23 13.36
CA HIS A 99 8.44 -3.51 12.31
C HIS A 99 7.60 -3.24 11.07
N LEU A 100 6.67 -4.13 10.73
CA LEU A 100 5.97 -4.16 9.46
C LEU A 100 4.45 -4.28 9.65
N VAL A 101 3.71 -3.58 8.79
CA VAL A 101 2.36 -3.94 8.39
C VAL A 101 2.46 -4.69 7.08
N THR A 102 1.99 -5.93 7.03
CA THR A 102 2.00 -6.75 5.81
C THR A 102 0.58 -6.96 5.34
N ALA A 103 0.25 -6.51 4.13
CA ALA A 103 -1.08 -6.63 3.55
C ALA A 103 -1.05 -7.47 2.27
N THR A 104 -2.04 -8.35 2.10
CA THR A 104 -2.18 -9.21 0.90
C THR A 104 -3.33 -8.73 0.04
N SER A 105 -3.05 -8.38 -1.22
CA SER A 105 -4.09 -7.98 -2.17
C SER A 105 -4.92 -9.19 -2.60
N THR A 106 -6.14 -8.97 -3.11
CA THR A 106 -6.98 -10.03 -3.71
C THR A 106 -6.35 -10.67 -4.95
N SER A 107 -5.36 -10.02 -5.55
CA SER A 107 -4.51 -10.58 -6.61
C SER A 107 -3.32 -11.39 -6.10
N GLY A 108 -3.19 -11.57 -4.78
CA GLY A 108 -2.14 -12.37 -4.14
C GLY A 108 -0.80 -11.65 -3.93
N ARG A 109 -0.70 -10.36 -4.25
CA ARG A 109 0.54 -9.60 -4.04
C ARG A 109 0.67 -9.21 -2.58
N ILE A 110 1.86 -9.40 -2.01
CA ILE A 110 2.15 -9.07 -0.62
C ILE A 110 2.87 -7.73 -0.55
N TRP A 111 2.35 -6.82 0.27
CA TRP A 111 2.87 -5.48 0.45
C TRP A 111 3.33 -5.31 1.90
N ALA A 112 4.62 -5.07 2.10
CA ALA A 112 5.22 -4.89 3.41
C ALA A 112 5.57 -3.42 3.64
N PHE A 113 4.83 -2.77 4.54
CA PHE A 113 4.95 -1.36 4.91
C PHE A 113 5.73 -1.23 6.23
N PRO A 114 6.91 -0.58 6.24
CA PRO A 114 7.58 -0.23 7.49
C PRO A 114 6.72 0.70 8.33
N ARG A 115 6.50 0.35 9.62
CA ARG A 115 5.59 1.10 10.50
C ARG A 115 5.92 2.59 10.62
N GLU A 116 7.20 2.92 10.65
CA GLU A 116 7.69 4.30 10.83
C GLU A 116 8.01 4.99 9.49
N ALA A 117 8.00 4.27 8.38
CA ALA A 117 8.31 4.80 7.05
C ALA A 117 7.50 4.06 5.96
N PRO A 118 6.15 4.16 5.97
CA PRO A 118 5.28 3.40 5.07
C PRO A 118 5.56 3.65 3.59
N GLN A 119 6.11 4.81 3.23
CA GLN A 119 6.54 5.16 1.88
C GLN A 119 7.70 4.29 1.35
N GLN A 120 8.40 3.55 2.21
CA GLN A 120 9.43 2.57 1.83
C GLN A 120 8.86 1.17 1.60
N VAL A 121 7.55 1.07 1.36
CA VAL A 121 6.85 -0.19 1.09
C VAL A 121 7.56 -1.04 0.04
N LYS A 122 7.59 -2.35 0.30
CA LYS A 122 8.10 -3.36 -0.63
C LYS A 122 6.95 -4.23 -1.10
N ILE A 123 6.89 -4.45 -2.41
CA ILE A 123 5.97 -5.42 -3.02
C ILE A 123 6.77 -6.69 -3.23
N ILE A 124 6.34 -7.74 -2.55
CA ILE A 124 6.89 -9.09 -2.70
C ILE A 124 5.91 -9.80 -3.63
N GLU A 125 6.38 -10.11 -4.84
CA GLU A 125 5.62 -10.98 -5.74
C GLU A 125 5.46 -12.35 -5.05
N ASP A 126 4.24 -12.87 -5.05
CA ASP A 126 4.02 -14.27 -4.73
C ASP A 126 4.71 -15.11 -5.82
N PRO A 127 5.72 -15.93 -5.48
CA PRO A 127 6.38 -16.80 -6.46
C PRO A 127 5.42 -17.79 -7.13
N ALA A 128 4.21 -18.00 -6.59
CA ALA A 128 3.17 -18.82 -7.23
C ALA A 128 2.48 -18.12 -8.42
N TYR A 129 2.55 -16.78 -8.55
CA TYR A 129 1.85 -16.02 -9.60
C TYR A 129 2.66 -14.79 -10.09
N PRO A 130 3.74 -14.98 -10.87
CA PRO A 130 4.66 -13.89 -11.21
C PRO A 130 4.12 -12.86 -12.23
N HIS A 131 3.04 -13.12 -12.98
CA HIS A 131 2.67 -12.29 -14.13
C HIS A 131 1.15 -12.20 -14.40
N ARG A 132 0.34 -11.78 -13.42
CA ARG A 132 -1.04 -11.36 -13.68
C ARG A 132 -1.20 -9.84 -13.59
#